data_AF-A0A7Z9GM99-F1
#
_entry.id   AF-A0A7Z9GM99-F1
#
_cell.length_a   1.000
_cell.length_b   1.000
_cell.length_c   1.000
_cell.angle_alpha   90.00
_cell.angle_beta   90.00
_cell.angle_gamma   90.00
#
_symmetry.space_group_name_H-M   'P 1'
#
loop_
_entity.id
_entity.type
_entity.pdbx_description
1 polymer ?
#
loop_
_entity_poly.entity_id
_entity_poly.type
_entity_poly.pdbx_seq_one_letter_code
_entity_poly.pdbx_strand_id
1 'polypeptide(L)'
;MTALDLVPPWIVKLIIDDVIVGQQGALLPWLIGALLAAHTGRNIAASLRIRFNNTLEQKVIYDIREKVFESLQRLSIAYYEHRQTGEIMSRVSNDVENIERIFIDGLEALLMASLTFIGISIILFSLNWKLALLALLPIPVLVFVAVLYTRTIHRFYHTIRQAVAELNAYLQDALSGIRETMSFNRHSYERERFSQRSKAYCESTLQVMR
;
A
#
# COMPACT_ATOMS: atom_id res chain seq x y z
N MET A 1 19.36 1.65 -6.10
CA MET A 1 18.83 3.03 -6.04
C MET A 1 19.24 3.75 -4.77
N THR A 2 19.29 3.06 -3.63
CA THR A 2 20.00 3.48 -2.40
C THR A 2 21.27 4.29 -2.59
N ALA A 3 22.25 3.76 -3.32
CA ALA A 3 23.53 4.45 -3.56
C ALA A 3 23.36 5.74 -4.40
N LEU A 4 22.33 5.80 -5.25
CA LEU A 4 22.03 6.93 -6.12
C LEU A 4 21.12 7.97 -5.45
N ASP A 5 20.34 7.58 -4.45
CA ASP A 5 19.51 8.46 -3.61
C ASP A 5 20.33 9.13 -2.49
N LEU A 6 21.55 8.64 -2.23
CA LEU A 6 22.57 9.27 -1.39
C LEU A 6 23.43 10.31 -2.14
N VAL A 7 23.34 10.36 -3.47
CA VAL A 7 24.08 11.32 -4.31
C VAL A 7 23.61 12.77 -4.09
N PRO A 8 22.31 13.09 -4.00
CA PRO A 8 21.87 14.48 -3.79
C PRO A 8 22.38 15.12 -2.48
N PRO A 9 22.32 14.46 -1.30
CA PRO A 9 22.89 15.03 -0.08
C PRO A 9 24.40 15.29 -0.16
N TRP A 10 25.14 14.39 -0.83
CA TRP A 10 26.59 14.51 -0.97
C TRP A 10 26.99 15.63 -1.94
N ILE A 11 26.23 15.81 -3.01
CA ILE A 11 26.42 16.92 -3.97
C ILE A 11 26.03 18.25 -3.33
N VAL A 12 24.94 18.31 -2.56
CA VAL A 12 24.55 19.53 -1.83
C VAL A 12 25.62 19.92 -0.81
N LYS A 13 26.22 18.95 -0.10
CA LYS A 13 27.36 19.19 0.78
C LYS A 13 28.56 19.80 0.03
N LEU A 14 28.95 19.21 -1.10
CA LEU A 14 30.04 19.72 -1.95
C LEU A 14 29.78 21.15 -2.46
N ILE A 15 28.53 21.47 -2.82
CA ILE A 15 28.15 22.81 -3.27
C ILE A 15 28.22 23.82 -2.12
N ILE A 16 27.78 23.45 -0.93
CA ILE A 16 27.80 24.35 0.24
C ILE A 16 29.24 24.58 0.71
N ASP A 17 30.03 23.50 0.85
CA ASP A 17 31.39 23.57 1.41
C ASP A 17 32.40 24.18 0.42
N ASP A 18 32.35 23.85 -0.88
CA ASP A 18 33.38 24.30 -1.84
C ASP A 18 33.00 25.56 -2.66
N VAL A 19 31.71 25.81 -2.93
CA VAL A 19 31.28 26.92 -3.81
C VAL A 19 30.93 28.19 -3.04
N ILE A 20 30.27 28.07 -1.89
CA ILE A 20 29.83 29.24 -1.10
C ILE A 20 30.96 29.77 -0.22
N VAL A 21 31.83 28.90 0.31
CA VAL A 21 32.96 29.29 1.18
C VAL A 21 34.22 29.63 0.36
N GLY A 22 34.43 29.01 -0.80
CA GLY A 22 35.64 29.17 -1.62
C GLY A 22 35.68 30.34 -2.62
N GLN A 23 34.56 31.07 -2.84
CA GLN A 23 34.42 32.21 -3.75
C GLN A 23 34.93 32.00 -5.20
N GLN A 24 34.68 30.83 -5.82
CA GLN A 24 35.01 30.57 -7.24
C GLN A 24 33.74 30.46 -8.12
N GLY A 25 33.19 31.61 -8.54
CA GLY A 25 31.96 31.67 -9.35
C GLY A 25 32.04 31.02 -10.75
N ALA A 26 33.24 30.72 -11.25
CA ALA A 26 33.44 30.13 -12.58
C ALA A 26 33.12 28.62 -12.66
N LEU A 27 33.18 27.89 -11.54
CA LEU A 27 32.87 26.45 -11.47
C LEU A 27 31.37 26.16 -11.31
N LEU A 28 30.60 27.19 -10.94
CA LEU A 28 29.17 27.14 -10.64
C LEU A 28 28.31 26.61 -11.81
N PRO A 29 28.44 27.10 -13.07
CA PRO A 29 27.64 26.60 -14.18
C PRO A 29 27.97 25.15 -14.58
N TRP A 30 29.23 24.72 -14.42
CA TRP A 30 29.62 23.32 -14.66
C TRP A 30 29.07 22.37 -13.60
N LEU A 31 29.09 22.77 -12.33
CA LEU A 31 28.48 22.01 -11.22
C LEU A 31 26.96 21.91 -11.37
N ILE A 32 26.29 23.00 -11.73
CA ILE A 32 24.85 23.00 -12.04
C ILE A 32 24.55 22.08 -13.23
N GLY A 33 25.35 22.15 -14.29
CA GLY A 33 25.22 21.28 -15.47
C GLY A 33 25.41 19.80 -15.13
N ALA A 34 26.42 19.47 -14.32
CA ALA A 34 26.65 18.11 -13.84
C ALA A 34 25.50 17.59 -12.95
N LEU A 35 24.95 18.45 -12.09
CA LEU A 35 23.76 18.14 -11.27
C LEU A 35 22.54 17.84 -12.13
N LEU A 36 22.27 18.70 -13.11
CA LEU A 36 21.15 18.54 -14.05
C LEU A 36 21.30 17.25 -14.86
N ALA A 37 22.51 16.95 -15.35
CA ALA A 37 22.80 15.71 -16.07
C ALA A 37 22.61 14.48 -15.17
N ALA A 38 23.13 14.51 -13.94
CA ALA A 38 22.96 13.42 -12.96
C ALA A 38 21.49 13.20 -12.58
N HIS A 39 20.74 14.28 -12.35
CA HIS A 39 19.32 14.21 -12.04
C HIS A 39 18.51 13.66 -13.22
N THR A 40 18.79 14.13 -14.44
CA THR A 40 18.12 13.67 -15.65
C THR A 40 18.44 12.19 -15.90
N GLY A 41 19.71 11.79 -15.78
CA GLY A 41 20.14 10.40 -15.92
C GLY A 41 19.47 9.48 -14.90
N ARG A 42 19.35 9.91 -13.64
CA ARG A 42 18.60 9.18 -12.60
C ARG A 42 17.13 9.00 -12.98
N ASN A 43 16.46 10.04 -13.47
CA ASN A 43 15.05 9.96 -13.88
C ASN A 43 14.84 9.03 -15.08
N ILE A 44 15.76 9.04 -16.05
CA ILE A 44 15.73 8.12 -17.19
C ILE A 44 15.92 6.67 -16.72
N ALA A 45 16.91 6.42 -15.87
CA ALA A 45 17.15 5.09 -15.31
C ALA A 45 15.96 4.59 -14.48
N ALA A 46 15.33 5.46 -13.69
CA ALA A 46 14.11 5.16 -12.95
C ALA A 46 12.96 4.80 -13.90
N SER A 47 12.77 5.58 -14.96
CA SER A 47 11.71 5.34 -15.95
C SER A 47 11.90 4.01 -16.68
N LEU A 48 13.14 3.69 -17.08
CA LEU A 48 13.47 2.40 -17.71
C LEU A 48 13.21 1.23 -16.75
N ARG A 49 13.59 1.39 -15.49
CA ARG A 49 13.34 0.39 -14.45
C ARG A 49 11.86 0.14 -14.25
N ILE A 50 11.04 1.19 -14.13
CA ILE A 50 9.59 1.07 -13.97
C ILE A 50 8.99 0.32 -15.16
N ARG A 51 9.39 0.66 -16.39
CA ARG A 51 8.92 -0.05 -17.58
C ARG A 51 9.30 -1.52 -17.58
N PHE A 52 10.52 -1.83 -17.18
CA PHE A 52 10.99 -3.21 -17.07
C PHE A 52 10.20 -3.98 -16.00
N ASN A 53 9.99 -3.39 -14.82
CA ASN A 53 9.23 -4.00 -13.73
C ASN A 53 7.80 -4.28 -14.17
N ASN A 54 7.08 -3.29 -14.69
CA ASN A 54 5.72 -3.45 -15.19
C ASN A 54 5.62 -4.56 -16.24
N THR A 55 6.64 -4.70 -17.09
CA THR A 55 6.65 -5.78 -18.10
C THR A 55 6.85 -7.15 -17.46
N LEU A 56 7.71 -7.26 -16.44
CA LEU A 56 7.90 -8.50 -15.68
C LEU A 56 6.65 -8.86 -14.87
N GLU A 57 6.06 -7.90 -14.18
CA GLU A 57 4.79 -8.03 -13.43
C GLU A 57 3.71 -8.64 -14.32
N GLN A 58 3.48 -8.05 -15.50
CA GLN A 58 2.46 -8.55 -16.43
C GLN A 58 2.75 -9.97 -16.95
N LYS A 59 4.03 -10.32 -17.19
CA LYS A 59 4.40 -11.70 -17.59
C LYS A 59 4.15 -12.70 -16.48
N VAL A 60 4.49 -12.35 -15.24
CA VAL A 60 4.25 -13.21 -14.08
C VAL A 60 2.75 -13.40 -13.83
N ILE A 61 1.95 -12.33 -13.92
CA ILE A 61 0.49 -12.41 -13.83
C ILE A 61 -0.07 -13.34 -14.91
N TYR A 62 0.41 -13.21 -16.14
CA TYR A 62 0.00 -14.08 -17.25
C TYR A 62 0.28 -15.56 -16.94
N ASP A 63 1.50 -15.89 -16.55
CA ASP A 63 1.90 -17.28 -16.23
C ASP A 63 1.09 -17.86 -15.05
N ILE A 64 0.83 -17.05 -14.01
CA ILE A 64 0.03 -17.48 -12.87
C ILE A 64 -1.43 -17.73 -13.31
N ARG A 65 -2.03 -16.81 -14.09
CA ARG A 65 -3.41 -16.96 -14.58
C ARG A 65 -3.55 -18.21 -15.45
N GLU A 66 -2.57 -18.50 -16.30
CA GLU A 66 -2.57 -19.71 -17.12
C GLU A 66 -2.54 -20.98 -16.24
N LYS A 67 -1.63 -21.05 -15.26
CA LYS A 67 -1.55 -22.20 -14.33
C LYS A 67 -2.79 -22.38 -13.48
N VAL A 68 -3.39 -21.27 -13.02
CA VAL A 68 -4.65 -21.31 -12.26
C VAL A 68 -5.77 -21.82 -13.15
N PHE A 69 -5.88 -21.33 -14.38
CA PHE A 69 -6.89 -21.77 -15.34
C PHE A 69 -6.76 -23.26 -15.67
N GLU A 70 -5.55 -23.74 -15.93
CA GLU A 70 -5.27 -25.16 -16.17
C GLU A 70 -5.63 -26.02 -14.94
N SER A 71 -5.37 -25.50 -13.74
CA SER A 71 -5.75 -26.17 -12.48
C SER A 71 -7.26 -26.23 -12.28
N LEU A 72 -7.99 -25.17 -12.64
CA LEU A 72 -9.45 -25.15 -12.59
C LEU A 72 -10.05 -26.23 -13.51
N GLN A 73 -9.53 -26.41 -14.71
CA GLN A 73 -10.02 -27.44 -15.64
C GLN A 73 -9.89 -28.88 -15.11
N ARG A 74 -9.00 -29.12 -14.15
CA ARG A 74 -8.78 -30.43 -13.51
C ARG A 74 -9.67 -30.69 -12.29
N LEU A 75 -10.46 -29.70 -11.85
CA LEU A 75 -11.34 -29.84 -10.69
C LEU A 75 -12.63 -30.60 -11.03
N SER A 76 -13.19 -31.29 -10.04
CA SER A 76 -14.44 -32.04 -10.19
C SER A 76 -15.66 -31.11 -10.32
N ILE A 77 -16.73 -31.61 -10.95
CA ILE A 77 -17.99 -30.87 -11.11
C ILE A 77 -18.56 -30.44 -9.74
N ALA A 78 -18.44 -31.29 -8.71
CA ALA A 78 -18.89 -30.99 -7.35
C ALA A 78 -18.24 -29.72 -6.76
N TYR A 79 -17.01 -29.36 -7.18
CA TYR A 79 -16.36 -28.10 -6.78
C TYR A 79 -17.13 -26.87 -7.28
N TYR A 80 -17.69 -26.96 -8.49
CA TYR A 80 -18.42 -25.89 -9.16
C TYR A 80 -19.87 -25.77 -8.72
N GLU A 81 -20.50 -26.87 -8.28
CA GLU A 81 -21.88 -26.84 -7.75
C GLU A 81 -21.99 -26.07 -6.42
N HIS A 82 -20.90 -26.02 -5.63
CA HIS A 82 -20.87 -25.38 -4.31
C HIS A 82 -20.31 -23.95 -4.33
N ARG A 83 -19.97 -23.40 -5.51
CA ARG A 83 -19.32 -22.08 -5.64
C ARG A 83 -19.93 -21.26 -6.76
N GLN A 84 -20.11 -19.98 -6.53
CA GLN A 84 -20.60 -19.07 -7.56
C GLN A 84 -19.51 -18.85 -8.62
N THR A 85 -19.87 -18.92 -9.91
CA THR A 85 -18.94 -18.66 -11.02
C THR A 85 -18.25 -17.30 -10.89
N GLY A 86 -18.96 -16.28 -10.39
CA GLY A 86 -18.39 -14.95 -10.12
C GLY A 86 -17.28 -14.95 -9.07
N GLU A 87 -17.38 -15.80 -8.04
CA GLU A 87 -16.33 -15.96 -7.03
C GLU A 87 -15.05 -16.53 -7.66
N ILE A 88 -15.19 -17.55 -8.51
CA ILE A 88 -14.06 -18.18 -9.21
C ILE A 88 -13.39 -17.16 -10.15
N MET A 89 -14.18 -16.41 -10.93
CA MET A 89 -13.67 -15.35 -11.80
C MET A 89 -12.94 -14.26 -11.02
N SER A 90 -13.46 -13.85 -9.85
CA SER A 90 -12.82 -12.87 -8.98
C SER A 90 -11.46 -13.37 -8.48
N ARG A 91 -11.35 -14.64 -8.07
CA ARG A 91 -10.06 -15.22 -7.63
C ARG A 91 -9.02 -15.21 -8.76
N VAL A 92 -9.41 -15.55 -9.98
CA VAL A 92 -8.49 -15.57 -11.14
C VAL A 92 -8.06 -14.16 -11.54
N SER A 93 -8.97 -13.19 -11.51
CA SER A 93 -8.68 -11.83 -11.94
C SER A 93 -8.00 -11.00 -10.84
N ASN A 94 -8.62 -10.94 -9.65
CA ASN A 94 -8.26 -10.02 -8.58
C ASN A 94 -7.25 -10.63 -7.60
N ASP A 95 -7.46 -11.88 -7.15
CA ASP A 95 -6.56 -12.46 -6.13
C ASP A 95 -5.16 -12.70 -6.71
N VAL A 96 -5.07 -13.14 -7.98
CA VAL A 96 -3.78 -13.30 -8.67
C VAL A 96 -3.03 -11.97 -8.76
N GLU A 97 -3.71 -10.89 -9.12
CA GLU A 97 -3.11 -9.54 -9.20
C GLU A 97 -2.67 -9.04 -7.81
N ASN A 98 -3.48 -9.27 -6.78
CA ASN A 98 -3.15 -8.87 -5.41
C ASN A 98 -1.95 -9.64 -4.85
N ILE A 99 -1.87 -10.96 -5.10
CA ILE A 99 -0.74 -11.79 -4.69
C ILE A 99 0.52 -11.28 -5.38
N GLU A 100 0.45 -11.05 -6.68
CA GLU A 100 1.60 -10.56 -7.44
C GLU A 100 2.12 -9.21 -6.92
N ARG A 101 1.24 -8.22 -6.68
CA ARG A 101 1.63 -6.94 -6.07
C ARG A 101 2.39 -7.13 -4.75
N ILE A 102 1.95 -8.05 -3.91
CA ILE A 102 2.62 -8.29 -2.62
C ILE A 102 4.03 -8.86 -2.85
N PHE A 103 4.18 -9.77 -3.80
CA PHE A 103 5.45 -10.46 -4.06
C PHE A 103 6.44 -9.65 -4.89
N ILE A 104 5.98 -8.85 -5.86
CA ILE A 104 6.86 -8.05 -6.71
C ILE A 104 7.06 -6.68 -6.05
N ASP A 105 6.02 -5.84 -5.99
CA ASP A 105 6.15 -4.50 -5.41
C ASP A 105 6.52 -4.55 -3.92
N GLY A 106 5.82 -5.38 -3.15
CA GLY A 106 5.98 -5.45 -1.70
C GLY A 106 7.38 -5.92 -1.29
N LEU A 107 7.87 -6.99 -1.92
CA LEU A 107 9.22 -7.51 -1.66
C LEU A 107 10.30 -6.53 -2.13
N GLU A 108 10.13 -5.94 -3.31
CA GLU A 108 11.07 -4.96 -3.85
C GLU A 108 11.17 -3.74 -2.92
N ALA A 109 10.04 -3.19 -2.48
CA ALA A 109 9.98 -2.09 -1.54
C ALA A 109 10.64 -2.44 -0.21
N LEU A 110 10.38 -3.64 0.33
CA LEU A 110 10.96 -4.10 1.59
C LEU A 110 12.48 -4.28 1.49
N LEU A 111 12.97 -4.86 0.40
CA LEU A 111 14.41 -5.03 0.16
C LEU A 111 15.09 -3.67 0.01
N MET A 112 14.52 -2.76 -0.78
CA MET A 112 15.07 -1.42 -0.94
C MET A 112 15.08 -0.66 0.38
N ALA A 113 13.97 -0.61 1.09
CA ALA A 113 13.86 0.08 2.38
C ALA A 113 14.88 -0.47 3.40
N SER A 114 14.99 -1.80 3.51
CA SER A 114 15.92 -2.45 4.43
C SER A 114 17.38 -2.14 4.07
N LEU A 115 17.75 -2.25 2.78
CA LEU A 115 19.10 -1.95 2.32
C LEU A 115 19.45 -0.47 2.51
N THR A 116 18.48 0.42 2.29
CA THR A 116 18.63 1.87 2.51
C THR A 116 18.89 2.15 3.97
N PHE A 117 18.04 1.61 4.84
CA PHE A 117 18.12 1.80 6.27
C PHE A 117 19.45 1.28 6.84
N ILE A 118 19.85 0.06 6.45
CA ILE A 118 21.13 -0.53 6.86
C ILE A 118 22.30 0.31 6.33
N GLY A 119 22.27 0.68 5.05
CA GLY A 119 23.34 1.47 4.42
C GLY A 119 23.54 2.83 5.10
N ILE A 120 22.46 3.58 5.33
CA ILE A 120 22.51 4.87 6.04
C ILE A 120 22.99 4.68 7.47
N SER A 121 22.50 3.64 8.17
CA SER A 121 22.92 3.35 9.54
C SER A 121 24.43 3.10 9.61
N ILE A 122 24.98 2.25 8.74
CA ILE A 122 26.42 1.97 8.67
C ILE A 122 27.22 3.25 8.42
N ILE A 123 26.79 4.09 7.47
CA ILE A 123 27.46 5.36 7.16
C ILE A 123 27.47 6.29 8.39
N LEU A 124 26.32 6.45 9.06
CA LEU A 124 26.20 7.30 10.25
C LEU A 124 27.08 6.79 11.40
N PHE A 125 27.05 5.49 11.69
CA PHE A 125 27.88 4.90 12.74
C PHE A 125 29.37 5.00 12.44
N SER A 126 29.76 4.90 11.17
CA SER A 126 31.16 5.07 10.73
C SER A 126 31.65 6.51 10.85
N LEU A 127 30.77 7.50 10.66
CA LEU A 127 31.10 8.92 10.83
C LEU A 127 31.19 9.31 12.31
N ASN A 128 30.13 9.05 13.08
CA ASN A 128 30.08 9.36 14.50
C ASN A 128 28.96 8.59 15.19
N TRP A 129 29.33 7.62 16.02
CA TRP A 129 28.39 6.76 16.74
C TRP A 129 27.43 7.52 17.67
N LYS A 130 27.84 8.66 18.26
CA LYS A 130 26.98 9.47 19.14
C LYS A 130 25.88 10.18 18.35
N LEU A 131 26.23 10.76 17.20
CA LEU A 131 25.26 11.40 16.31
C LEU A 131 24.32 10.38 15.65
N ALA A 132 24.84 9.20 15.29
CA ALA A 132 24.05 8.10 14.74
C ALA A 132 22.95 7.64 15.71
N LEU A 133 23.31 7.42 16.98
CA LEU A 133 22.35 7.07 18.03
C LEU A 133 21.27 8.14 18.20
N LEU A 134 21.66 9.42 18.25
CA LEU A 134 20.72 10.51 18.40
C LEU A 134 19.75 10.62 17.21
N ALA A 135 20.24 10.36 15.99
CA ALA A 135 19.45 10.38 14.77
C ALA A 135 18.52 9.16 14.62
N LEU A 136 18.93 7.99 15.13
CA LEU A 136 18.13 6.75 15.07
C LEU A 136 17.15 6.61 16.23
N LEU A 137 17.33 7.34 17.34
CA LEU A 137 16.49 7.27 18.53
C LEU A 137 14.99 7.54 18.30
N PRO A 138 14.57 8.43 17.38
CA PRO A 138 13.14 8.60 17.06
C PRO A 138 12.49 7.36 16.43
N ILE A 139 13.27 6.51 15.75
CA ILE A 139 12.75 5.35 15.01
C ILE A 139 12.07 4.31 15.92
N PRO A 140 12.69 3.80 17.00
CA PRO A 140 12.01 2.87 17.90
C PRO A 140 10.78 3.49 18.57
N VAL A 141 10.78 4.79 18.86
CA VAL A 141 9.61 5.50 19.40
C VAL A 141 8.48 5.51 18.38
N LEU A 142 8.76 5.85 17.13
CA LEU A 142 7.78 5.83 16.04
C LEU A 142 7.23 4.42 15.80
N VAL A 143 8.09 3.40 15.78
CA VAL A 143 7.68 2.00 15.64
C VAL A 143 6.78 1.57 16.78
N PHE A 144 7.14 1.91 18.02
CA PHE A 144 6.33 1.59 19.19
C PHE A 144 4.94 2.24 19.13
N VAL A 145 4.87 3.55 18.84
CA VAL A 145 3.61 4.27 18.68
C VAL A 145 2.79 3.70 17.52
N ALA A 146 3.42 3.41 16.38
CA ALA A 146 2.75 2.82 15.22
C ALA A 146 2.17 1.43 15.53
N VAL A 147 2.89 0.57 16.26
CA VAL A 147 2.41 -0.76 16.66
C VAL A 147 1.23 -0.66 17.62
N LEU A 148 1.32 0.22 18.62
CA LEU A 148 0.21 0.47 19.54
C LEU A 148 -1.03 0.99 18.80
N TYR A 149 -0.84 1.98 17.94
CA TYR A 149 -1.91 2.56 17.12
C TYR A 149 -2.56 1.50 16.22
N THR A 150 -1.74 0.71 15.52
CA THR A 150 -2.22 -0.34 14.60
C THR A 150 -3.02 -1.41 15.33
N ARG A 151 -2.55 -1.87 16.50
CA ARG A 151 -3.28 -2.88 17.30
C ARG A 151 -4.63 -2.34 17.77
N THR A 152 -4.68 -1.09 18.21
CA THR A 152 -5.91 -0.45 18.68
C THR A 152 -6.90 -0.28 17.53
N ILE A 153 -6.45 0.26 16.39
CA ILE A 153 -7.35 0.59 15.27
C ILE A 153 -7.89 -0.64 14.55
N HIS A 154 -7.14 -1.75 14.53
CA HIS A 154 -7.59 -2.99 13.91
C HIS A 154 -8.89 -3.52 14.51
N ARG A 155 -9.05 -3.40 15.85
CA ARG A 155 -10.28 -3.80 16.55
C ARG A 155 -11.48 -2.96 16.13
N PHE A 156 -11.28 -1.65 16.01
CA PHE A 156 -12.31 -0.71 15.58
C PHE A 156 -12.77 -0.96 14.13
N TYR A 157 -11.83 -1.20 13.22
CA TYR A 157 -12.16 -1.57 11.84
C TYR A 157 -12.95 -2.87 11.75
N HIS A 158 -12.71 -3.83 12.64
CA HIS A 158 -13.50 -5.06 12.69
C HIS A 158 -14.97 -4.76 13.05
N THR A 159 -15.22 -3.90 14.04
CA THR A 159 -16.58 -3.50 14.44
C THR A 159 -17.31 -2.74 13.33
N ILE A 160 -16.64 -1.80 12.65
CA ILE A 160 -17.21 -1.10 11.49
C ILE A 160 -17.60 -2.08 10.39
N ARG A 161 -16.70 -3.03 10.05
CA ARG A 161 -16.94 -4.04 9.02
C ARG A 161 -18.13 -4.93 9.36
N GLN A 162 -18.30 -5.28 10.63
CA GLN A 162 -19.44 -6.07 11.08
C GLN A 162 -20.75 -5.27 10.97
N ALA A 163 -20.78 -4.02 11.44
CA ALA A 163 -21.97 -3.17 11.37
C ALA A 163 -22.41 -2.88 9.93
N VAL A 164 -21.48 -2.64 9.01
CA VAL A 164 -21.82 -2.44 7.58
C VAL A 164 -22.27 -3.74 6.91
N ALA A 165 -21.71 -4.88 7.30
CA ALA A 165 -22.17 -6.19 6.80
C ALA A 165 -23.61 -6.50 7.23
N GLU A 166 -23.95 -6.25 8.49
CA GLU A 166 -25.32 -6.41 9.02
C GLU A 166 -26.31 -5.45 8.34
N LEU A 167 -25.91 -4.20 8.07
CA LEU A 167 -26.71 -3.24 7.33
C LEU A 167 -26.96 -3.70 5.89
N ASN A 168 -25.93 -4.18 5.21
CA ASN A 168 -26.01 -4.69 3.83
C ASN A 168 -26.85 -5.96 3.73
N ALA A 169 -26.68 -6.90 4.66
CA ALA A 169 -27.49 -8.11 4.72
C ALA A 169 -28.97 -7.78 4.89
N TYR A 170 -29.29 -6.84 5.79
CA TYR A 170 -30.66 -6.38 5.97
C TYR A 170 -31.22 -5.66 4.73
N LEU A 171 -30.43 -4.82 4.06
CA LEU A 171 -30.82 -4.19 2.80
C LEU A 171 -31.15 -5.23 1.73
N GLN A 172 -30.33 -6.28 1.62
CA GLN A 172 -30.55 -7.36 0.68
C GLN A 172 -31.86 -8.09 0.99
N ASP A 173 -32.09 -8.49 2.24
CA ASP A 173 -33.34 -9.13 2.68
C ASP A 173 -34.57 -8.24 2.41
N ALA A 174 -34.48 -6.96 2.74
CA ALA A 174 -35.57 -6.00 2.58
C ALA A 174 -35.92 -5.75 1.10
N LEU A 175 -34.91 -5.68 0.23
CA LEU A 175 -35.11 -5.53 -1.22
C LEU A 175 -35.63 -6.80 -1.86
N SER A 176 -35.18 -7.98 -1.43
CA SER A 176 -35.73 -9.26 -1.86
C SER A 176 -37.20 -9.42 -1.43
N GLY A 177 -37.56 -8.95 -0.22
CA GLY A 177 -38.92 -8.96 0.35
C GLY A 177 -39.75 -7.68 0.07
N ILE A 178 -39.41 -6.93 -0.97
CA ILE A 178 -40.03 -5.61 -1.21
C ILE A 178 -41.52 -5.72 -1.57
N ARG A 179 -41.91 -6.83 -2.21
CA ARG A 179 -43.30 -7.08 -2.62
C ARG A 179 -44.18 -7.26 -1.40
N GLU A 180 -43.73 -8.04 -0.42
CA GLU A 180 -44.39 -8.28 0.85
C GLU A 180 -44.53 -6.98 1.64
N THR A 181 -43.45 -6.19 1.70
CA THR A 181 -43.47 -4.87 2.36
C THR A 181 -44.52 -3.94 1.77
N MET A 182 -44.62 -3.89 0.44
CA MET A 182 -45.63 -3.12 -0.29
C MET A 182 -47.05 -3.67 -0.05
N SER A 183 -47.25 -4.99 -0.15
CA SER A 183 -48.57 -5.63 0.02
C SER A 183 -49.14 -5.46 1.43
N PHE A 184 -48.29 -5.43 2.45
CA PHE A 184 -48.71 -5.21 3.84
C PHE A 184 -48.62 -3.74 4.28
N ASN A 185 -48.23 -2.82 3.39
CA ASN A 185 -48.01 -1.39 3.67
C ASN A 185 -47.12 -1.15 4.90
N ARG A 186 -46.04 -1.95 5.05
CA ARG A 186 -45.14 -1.96 6.23
C ARG A 186 -43.93 -1.01 6.10
N HIS A 187 -44.04 0.03 5.27
CA HIS A 187 -42.92 0.96 4.99
C HIS A 187 -42.32 1.62 6.23
N SER A 188 -43.14 2.04 7.18
CA SER A 188 -42.68 2.66 8.43
C SER A 188 -41.89 1.69 9.30
N TYR A 189 -42.29 0.43 9.33
CA TYR A 189 -41.62 -0.63 10.09
C TYR A 189 -40.22 -0.94 9.50
N GLU A 190 -40.11 -1.11 8.18
CA GLU A 190 -38.82 -1.32 7.53
C GLU A 190 -37.91 -0.08 7.62
N ARG A 191 -38.48 1.13 7.55
CA ARG A 191 -37.71 2.37 7.75
C ARG A 191 -37.09 2.46 9.14
N GLU A 192 -37.82 2.08 10.18
CA GLU A 192 -37.33 2.07 11.56
C GLU A 192 -36.19 1.05 11.73
N ARG A 193 -36.36 -0.19 11.22
CA ARG A 193 -35.32 -1.22 11.25
C ARG A 193 -34.07 -0.85 10.47
N PHE A 194 -34.22 -0.19 9.32
CA PHE A 194 -33.09 0.39 8.58
C PHE A 194 -32.39 1.46 9.41
N SER A 195 -33.16 2.39 9.99
CA SER A 195 -32.61 3.49 10.79
C SER A 195 -31.81 2.99 11.99
N GLN A 196 -32.27 1.94 12.67
CA GLN A 196 -31.57 1.36 13.81
C GLN A 196 -30.20 0.80 13.41
N ARG A 197 -30.13 0.03 12.31
CA ARG A 197 -28.85 -0.53 11.82
C ARG A 197 -27.92 0.54 11.24
N SER A 198 -28.47 1.51 10.52
CA SER A 198 -27.72 2.66 10.02
C SER A 198 -27.13 3.49 11.15
N LYS A 199 -27.88 3.66 12.25
CA LYS A 199 -27.38 4.32 13.47
C LYS A 199 -26.27 3.53 14.13
N ALA A 200 -26.40 2.22 14.28
CA ALA A 200 -25.34 1.37 14.84
C ALA A 200 -24.03 1.44 14.01
N TYR A 201 -24.15 1.47 12.68
CA TYR A 201 -23.01 1.70 11.78
C TYR A 201 -22.39 3.09 11.95
N CYS A 202 -23.23 4.14 12.04
CA CYS A 202 -22.77 5.50 12.29
C CYS A 202 -22.03 5.62 13.63
N GLU A 203 -22.60 5.08 14.72
CA GLU A 203 -21.98 5.08 16.05
C GLU A 203 -20.64 4.33 16.06
N SER A 204 -20.58 3.16 15.41
CA SER A 204 -19.34 2.40 15.24
C SER A 204 -18.26 3.18 14.50
N THR A 205 -18.65 3.96 13.48
CA THR A 205 -17.73 4.80 12.70
C THR A 205 -17.24 6.00 13.51
N LEU A 206 -18.14 6.68 14.22
CA LEU A 206 -17.81 7.82 15.08
C LEU A 206 -16.90 7.44 16.24
N GLN A 207 -17.00 6.22 16.76
CA GLN A 207 -16.13 5.72 17.82
C GLN A 207 -14.65 5.65 17.40
N VAL A 208 -14.36 5.54 16.11
CA VAL A 208 -12.98 5.49 15.56
C VAL A 208 -12.40 6.88 15.35
N MET A 209 -13.26 7.89 15.16
CA MET A 209 -12.85 9.27 14.95
C MET A 209 -12.54 10.03 16.25
N ARG A 210 -12.79 9.42 17.41
CA ARG A 210 -12.50 9.97 18.75
C ARG A 210 -11.19 9.42 19.29
#